data_AF-A0A355F7N4-F1
#
_entry.id   AF-A0A355F7N4-F1
#
_cell.length_a   1.000
_cell.length_b   1.000
_cell.length_c   1.000
_cell.angle_alpha   90.00
_cell.angle_beta   90.00
_cell.angle_gamma   90.00
#
_symmetry.space_group_name_H-M   'P 1'
#
loop_
_entity.id
_entity.type
_entity.pdbx_description
1 polymer ?
#
loop_
_entity_poly.entity_id
_entity_poly.type
_entity_poly.pdbx_seq_one_letter_code
_entity_poly.pdbx_strand_id
1 'polypeptide(L)'
;KLDPPERHDAVFLPRLCHATGDIRIHEMVFATAADADGRAEELWLVNTRFSCLAGLDGEHSFVPRWRPRFVTALAPDDRCHLNGLAVQDGRVRYVTALGATDTPQGWREGKAHGGVLLDVPSGEIVARGLSMPHSPRWHAGRLWVLESGRGTLATVDPATGRLDTVTELPGFTRGLAFAGPYAFVGLSQIRETNIFGGLPLTERLQEKLCGLWAVDLRTGKIAGFLRFEGLVQEIFDVQLLRARWPEIAEPDSDLVAGSFALPQEALAEVGVGGR
;
A
#
# COMPACT_ATOMS: atom_id res chain seq x y z
N LYS A 1 28.71 7.54 10.08
CA LYS A 1 28.17 8.86 10.51
C LYS A 1 28.04 9.68 9.24
N LEU A 2 26.90 10.32 9.02
CA LEU A 2 26.72 11.20 7.86
C LEU A 2 27.50 12.50 8.05
N ASP A 3 27.89 13.11 6.94
CA ASP A 3 28.49 14.45 6.87
C ASP A 3 27.51 15.37 6.11
N PRO A 4 27.12 16.54 6.65
CA PRO A 4 27.47 17.07 7.96
C PRO A 4 26.86 16.29 9.14
N PRO A 5 27.58 16.17 10.27
CA PRO A 5 27.03 15.54 11.46
C PRO A 5 25.81 16.30 11.99
N GLU A 6 24.92 15.60 12.68
CA GLU A 6 23.73 16.16 13.38
C GLU A 6 22.62 16.75 12.49
N ARG A 7 22.73 16.65 11.16
CA ARG A 7 21.67 17.10 10.24
C ARG A 7 20.47 16.14 10.16
N HIS A 8 20.73 14.83 10.21
CA HIS A 8 19.73 13.79 9.99
C HIS A 8 19.37 13.10 11.31
N ASP A 9 18.09 12.81 11.52
CA ASP A 9 17.60 12.13 12.72
C ASP A 9 17.33 10.62 12.51
N ALA A 10 17.44 10.14 11.27
CA ALA A 10 17.44 8.72 10.92
C ALA A 10 18.24 8.47 9.63
N VAL A 11 18.79 7.26 9.50
CA VAL A 11 19.42 6.78 8.25
C VAL A 11 18.93 5.36 7.99
N PHE A 12 18.38 5.14 6.80
CA PHE A 12 17.92 3.82 6.36
C PHE A 12 18.94 3.23 5.39
N LEU A 13 19.36 2.00 5.66
CA LEU A 13 20.33 1.27 4.84
C LEU A 13 19.64 0.09 4.16
N PRO A 14 19.83 -0.12 2.85
CA PRO A 14 19.39 -1.34 2.20
C PRO A 14 20.13 -2.54 2.79
N ARG A 15 19.39 -3.54 3.26
CA ARG A 15 19.94 -4.75 3.88
C ARG A 15 19.63 -6.04 3.14
N LEU A 16 18.60 -6.03 2.31
CA LEU A 16 18.15 -7.18 1.54
C LEU A 16 17.59 -6.67 0.22
N CYS A 17 18.00 -7.32 -0.87
CA CYS A 17 17.45 -7.12 -2.21
C CYS A 17 16.99 -8.49 -2.71
N HIS A 18 15.76 -8.57 -3.22
CA HIS A 18 15.17 -9.81 -3.71
C HIS A 18 14.65 -9.62 -5.13
N ALA A 19 15.09 -10.46 -6.07
CA ALA A 19 14.68 -10.38 -7.46
C ALA A 19 13.39 -11.19 -7.69
N THR A 20 12.25 -10.50 -7.84
CA THR A 20 10.93 -11.12 -8.03
C THR A 20 10.55 -11.33 -9.50
N GLY A 21 11.24 -10.66 -10.43
CA GLY A 21 10.69 -10.38 -11.77
C GLY A 21 9.53 -9.37 -11.71
N ASP A 22 8.89 -9.11 -12.85
CA ASP A 22 7.75 -8.18 -12.93
C ASP A 22 6.46 -8.86 -12.42
N ILE A 23 6.30 -8.95 -11.10
CA ILE A 23 5.07 -9.44 -10.45
C ILE A 23 4.06 -8.32 -10.17
N ARG A 24 4.37 -7.08 -10.58
CA ARG A 24 3.56 -5.88 -10.33
C ARG A 24 3.14 -5.77 -8.87
N ILE A 25 4.13 -5.69 -7.96
CA ILE A 25 3.86 -5.45 -6.54
C ILE A 25 3.06 -4.15 -6.42
N HIS A 26 1.86 -4.23 -5.85
CA HIS A 26 0.99 -3.05 -5.72
C HIS A 26 0.95 -2.51 -4.31
N GLU A 27 1.16 -3.37 -3.33
CA GLU A 27 1.25 -2.97 -1.95
C GLU A 27 2.09 -3.98 -1.16
N MET A 28 2.69 -3.51 -0.06
CA MET A 28 3.49 -4.33 0.83
C MET A 28 3.33 -3.91 2.29
N VAL A 29 3.46 -4.87 3.19
CA VAL A 29 3.40 -4.62 4.64
C VAL A 29 4.22 -5.66 5.39
N PHE A 30 4.72 -5.29 6.56
CA PHE A 30 5.14 -6.25 7.56
C PHE A 30 3.93 -6.71 8.38
N ALA A 31 3.72 -8.02 8.48
CA ALA A 31 2.65 -8.60 9.28
C ALA A 31 3.14 -9.90 9.96
N THR A 32 2.49 -10.27 11.05
CA THR A 32 2.79 -11.50 11.80
C THR A 32 2.54 -12.71 10.93
N ALA A 33 3.55 -13.59 10.82
CA ALA A 33 3.43 -14.84 10.08
C ALA A 33 2.27 -15.72 10.62
N ALA A 34 1.67 -16.51 9.72
CA ALA A 34 0.51 -17.35 10.06
C ALA A 34 0.84 -18.48 11.06
N ASP A 35 2.09 -18.93 11.05
CA ASP A 35 2.64 -20.10 11.75
C ASP A 35 3.59 -19.76 12.90
N ALA A 36 3.87 -18.47 13.15
CA ALA A 36 4.68 -18.05 14.29
C ALA A 36 3.86 -18.00 15.58
N ASP A 37 4.43 -18.52 16.67
CA ASP A 37 4.04 -18.23 18.06
C ASP A 37 4.36 -16.76 18.42
N GLY A 38 3.75 -15.84 17.67
CA GLY A 38 3.54 -14.45 18.01
C GLY A 38 4.67 -13.45 17.77
N ARG A 39 5.83 -13.81 17.19
CA ARG A 39 6.99 -12.88 17.19
C ARG A 39 7.80 -12.66 15.91
N ALA A 40 7.52 -13.34 14.80
CA ALA A 40 8.18 -13.03 13.53
C ALA A 40 7.23 -12.26 12.59
N GLU A 41 7.56 -11.00 12.32
CA GLU A 41 6.98 -10.26 11.21
C GLU A 41 7.66 -10.72 9.92
N GLU A 42 6.87 -10.95 8.87
CA GLU A 42 7.36 -11.22 7.52
C GLU A 42 6.81 -10.17 6.55
N LEU A 43 7.51 -9.98 5.44
CA LEU A 43 7.06 -9.08 4.37
C LEU A 43 5.98 -9.77 3.53
N TRP A 44 4.78 -9.20 3.55
CA TRP A 44 3.68 -9.57 2.68
C TRP A 44 3.58 -8.62 1.50
N LEU A 45 3.32 -9.18 0.33
CA LEU A 45 3.22 -8.47 -0.95
C LEU A 45 1.87 -8.76 -1.60
N VAL A 46 1.25 -7.74 -2.19
CA VAL A 46 0.18 -7.92 -3.17
C VAL A 46 0.82 -8.10 -4.53
N ASN A 47 0.81 -9.33 -5.04
CA ASN A 47 1.24 -9.69 -6.38
C ASN A 47 0.04 -9.55 -7.33
N THR A 48 -0.10 -8.36 -7.91
CA THR A 48 -1.22 -8.06 -8.80
C THR A 48 -1.18 -8.91 -10.07
N ARG A 49 0.02 -9.13 -10.63
CA ARG A 49 0.17 -9.88 -11.88
C ARG A 49 -0.37 -11.30 -11.76
N PHE A 50 -0.17 -11.94 -10.61
CA PHE A 50 -0.64 -13.30 -10.34
C PHE A 50 -1.90 -13.35 -9.45
N SER A 51 -2.47 -12.20 -9.11
CA SER A 51 -3.71 -12.09 -8.33
C SER A 51 -3.65 -12.82 -6.98
N CYS A 52 -2.54 -12.68 -6.26
CA CYS A 52 -2.33 -13.34 -4.98
C CYS A 52 -1.60 -12.44 -3.96
N LEU A 53 -1.75 -12.77 -2.68
CA LEU A 53 -0.81 -12.36 -1.65
C LEU A 53 0.38 -13.31 -1.68
N ALA A 54 1.58 -12.76 -1.52
CA ALA A 54 2.82 -13.51 -1.57
C ALA A 54 3.79 -13.09 -0.46
N GLY A 55 4.60 -14.04 -0.01
CA GLY A 55 5.82 -13.79 0.77
C GLY A 55 7.07 -13.94 -0.09
N LEU A 56 8.24 -13.74 0.53
CA LEU A 56 9.56 -13.96 -0.07
C LEU A 56 10.32 -15.03 0.71
N ASP A 57 11.17 -15.79 0.03
CA ASP A 57 12.13 -16.71 0.63
C ASP A 57 13.48 -16.62 -0.12
N GLY A 58 14.44 -17.50 0.18
CA GLY A 58 15.76 -17.49 -0.45
C GLY A 58 15.87 -18.25 -1.79
N GLU A 59 14.82 -18.94 -2.23
CA GLU A 59 14.87 -19.88 -3.37
C GLU A 59 14.00 -19.45 -4.54
N HIS A 60 12.87 -18.80 -4.27
CA HIS A 60 11.84 -18.48 -5.24
C HIS A 60 11.76 -16.99 -5.50
N SER A 61 11.26 -16.61 -6.68
CA SER A 61 10.94 -15.21 -6.97
C SER A 61 9.87 -14.67 -6.02
N PHE A 62 8.90 -15.50 -5.63
CA PHE A 62 7.88 -15.22 -4.61
C PHE A 62 7.21 -16.52 -4.18
N VAL A 63 6.61 -16.54 -2.99
CA VAL A 63 5.85 -17.68 -2.47
C VAL A 63 4.37 -17.29 -2.36
N PRO A 64 3.46 -17.80 -3.21
CA PRO A 64 2.03 -17.53 -3.08
C PRO A 64 1.52 -18.04 -1.73
N ARG A 65 0.83 -17.18 -0.98
CA ARG A 65 0.28 -17.51 0.34
C ARG A 65 -1.24 -17.56 0.35
N TRP A 66 -1.89 -16.69 -0.43
CA TRP A 66 -3.34 -16.61 -0.50
C TRP A 66 -3.78 -16.01 -1.83
N ARG A 67 -4.97 -16.40 -2.31
CA ARG A 67 -5.63 -15.76 -3.47
C ARG A 67 -7.14 -15.76 -3.27
N PRO A 68 -7.89 -14.84 -3.91
CA PRO A 68 -9.35 -14.88 -3.88
C PRO A 68 -9.89 -16.22 -4.40
N ARG A 69 -10.96 -16.74 -3.79
CA ARG A 69 -11.54 -18.07 -4.13
C ARG A 69 -12.00 -18.17 -5.59
N PHE A 70 -12.40 -17.05 -6.19
CA PHE A 70 -12.82 -16.99 -7.58
C PHE A 70 -11.64 -17.01 -8.57
N VAL A 71 -10.39 -16.82 -8.12
CA VAL A 71 -9.21 -16.90 -8.98
C VAL A 71 -8.72 -18.35 -9.03
N THR A 72 -8.96 -19.04 -10.14
CA THR A 72 -8.73 -20.49 -10.23
C THR A 72 -7.29 -20.84 -10.63
N ALA A 73 -6.59 -19.95 -11.34
CA ALA A 73 -5.23 -20.18 -11.85
C ALA A 73 -4.21 -19.16 -11.30
N LEU A 74 -3.02 -19.66 -10.92
CA LEU A 74 -1.85 -18.82 -10.64
C LEU A 74 -1.16 -18.51 -11.97
N ALA A 75 -1.67 -17.51 -12.70
CA ALA A 75 -1.13 -17.12 -13.99
C ALA A 75 -0.92 -15.60 -14.08
N PRO A 76 0.06 -15.15 -14.88
CA PRO A 76 0.54 -13.76 -14.92
C PRO A 76 -0.38 -12.80 -15.70
N ASP A 77 -1.69 -12.98 -15.55
CA ASP A 77 -2.72 -12.37 -16.39
C ASP A 77 -3.38 -11.13 -15.73
N ASP A 78 -3.12 -10.91 -14.44
CA ASP A 78 -3.78 -9.89 -13.61
C ASP A 78 -5.32 -9.96 -13.80
N ARG A 79 -5.88 -11.05 -13.30
CA ARG A 79 -7.27 -11.45 -13.54
C ARG A 79 -8.28 -10.54 -12.86
N CYS A 80 -7.96 -10.10 -11.65
CA CYS A 80 -8.87 -9.33 -10.78
C CYS A 80 -8.30 -7.97 -10.34
N HIS A 81 -7.02 -7.72 -10.62
CA HIS A 81 -6.27 -6.59 -10.09
C HIS A 81 -6.35 -6.50 -8.57
N LEU A 82 -5.96 -7.58 -7.89
CA LEU A 82 -5.69 -7.56 -6.46
C LEU A 82 -4.61 -6.50 -6.21
N ASN A 83 -4.92 -5.48 -5.41
CA ASN A 83 -4.13 -4.26 -5.41
C ASN A 83 -3.84 -3.69 -4.02
N GLY A 84 -4.65 -3.97 -3.02
CA GLY A 84 -4.43 -3.43 -1.69
C GLY A 84 -4.61 -4.44 -0.57
N LEU A 85 -4.02 -4.15 0.59
CA LEU A 85 -4.11 -5.00 1.77
C LEU A 85 -4.20 -4.15 3.06
N ALA A 86 -4.93 -4.64 4.06
CA ALA A 86 -5.02 -4.03 5.38
C ALA A 86 -4.61 -5.04 6.45
N VAL A 87 -3.84 -4.54 7.42
CA VAL A 87 -3.48 -5.30 8.63
C VAL A 87 -4.44 -4.95 9.76
N GLN A 88 -5.00 -5.97 10.42
CA GLN A 88 -5.77 -5.84 11.65
C GLN A 88 -5.17 -6.80 12.68
N ASP A 89 -4.92 -6.32 13.90
CA ASP A 89 -4.35 -7.12 14.99
C ASP A 89 -3.07 -7.86 14.58
N GLY A 90 -2.20 -7.17 13.82
CA GLY A 90 -0.92 -7.67 13.36
C GLY A 90 -0.98 -8.67 12.20
N ARG A 91 -2.16 -9.01 11.66
CA ARG A 91 -2.32 -9.97 10.56
C ARG A 91 -2.97 -9.32 9.34
N VAL A 92 -2.61 -9.77 8.14
CA VAL A 92 -3.31 -9.37 6.91
C VAL A 92 -4.76 -9.85 7.00
N ARG A 93 -5.70 -8.91 6.98
CA ARG A 93 -7.12 -9.18 7.26
C ARG A 93 -8.01 -8.88 6.08
N TYR A 94 -7.76 -7.77 5.39
CA TYR A 94 -8.58 -7.35 4.27
C TYR A 94 -7.73 -7.10 3.04
N VAL A 95 -8.32 -7.28 1.86
CA VAL A 95 -7.69 -6.92 0.59
C VAL A 95 -8.70 -6.26 -0.33
N THR A 96 -8.22 -5.48 -1.29
CA THR A 96 -9.03 -4.91 -2.36
C THR A 96 -8.65 -5.51 -3.70
N ALA A 97 -9.62 -5.61 -4.60
CA ALA A 97 -9.41 -5.93 -6.01
C ALA A 97 -10.33 -5.04 -6.87
N LEU A 98 -9.93 -4.74 -8.11
CA LEU A 98 -10.74 -3.91 -9.01
C LEU A 98 -11.90 -4.67 -9.68
N GLY A 99 -11.92 -6.00 -9.58
CA GLY A 99 -13.01 -6.84 -10.08
C GLY A 99 -13.01 -8.23 -9.49
N ALA A 100 -14.18 -8.86 -9.35
CA ALA A 100 -14.30 -10.27 -8.98
C ALA A 100 -14.28 -11.17 -10.23
N THR A 101 -13.14 -11.19 -10.93
CA THR A 101 -12.99 -11.80 -12.27
C THR A 101 -11.86 -12.84 -12.30
N ASP A 102 -11.99 -13.84 -13.19
CA ASP A 102 -11.03 -14.95 -13.36
C ASP A 102 -10.52 -15.10 -14.81
N THR A 103 -10.73 -14.08 -15.63
CA THR A 103 -10.22 -13.98 -17.00
C THR A 103 -9.09 -12.97 -17.09
N PRO A 104 -8.16 -13.09 -18.05
CA PRO A 104 -7.07 -12.13 -18.20
C PRO A 104 -7.57 -10.69 -18.28
N GLN A 105 -7.11 -9.83 -17.35
CA GLN A 105 -7.50 -8.42 -17.27
C GLN A 105 -9.01 -8.16 -17.18
N GLY A 106 -9.82 -9.14 -16.73
CA GLY A 106 -11.29 -9.06 -16.76
C GLY A 106 -11.89 -7.90 -15.97
N TRP A 107 -11.16 -7.39 -14.97
CA TRP A 107 -11.56 -6.25 -14.14
C TRP A 107 -11.72 -4.94 -14.91
N ARG A 108 -11.11 -4.80 -16.11
CA ARG A 108 -11.07 -3.53 -16.86
C ARG A 108 -12.43 -3.04 -17.31
N GLU A 109 -13.30 -3.95 -17.73
CA GLU A 109 -14.66 -3.62 -18.20
C GLU A 109 -15.49 -3.02 -17.07
N GLY A 110 -15.39 -3.59 -15.86
CA GLY A 110 -16.14 -3.18 -14.69
C GLY A 110 -15.47 -2.14 -13.79
N LYS A 111 -14.27 -1.66 -14.09
CA LYS A 111 -13.40 -0.89 -13.16
C LYS A 111 -14.08 0.27 -12.40
N ALA A 112 -15.09 0.91 -12.99
CA ALA A 112 -15.80 2.03 -12.36
C ALA A 112 -16.68 1.60 -11.17
N HIS A 113 -17.20 0.36 -11.17
CA HIS A 113 -18.18 -0.14 -10.18
C HIS A 113 -17.99 -1.63 -9.81
N GLY A 114 -16.96 -2.28 -10.33
CA GLY A 114 -16.74 -3.73 -10.19
C GLY A 114 -15.85 -4.09 -9.00
N GLY A 115 -15.28 -3.09 -8.34
CA GLY A 115 -14.33 -3.29 -7.26
C GLY A 115 -14.95 -3.97 -6.05
N VAL A 116 -14.10 -4.73 -5.36
CA VAL A 116 -14.47 -5.53 -4.20
C VAL A 116 -13.47 -5.36 -3.07
N LEU A 117 -13.97 -5.53 -1.85
CA LEU A 117 -13.15 -5.69 -0.64
C LEU A 117 -13.43 -7.09 -0.09
N LEU A 118 -12.37 -7.85 0.18
CA LEU A 118 -12.44 -9.22 0.67
C LEU A 118 -11.88 -9.34 2.09
N ASP A 119 -12.47 -10.25 2.85
CA ASP A 119 -11.91 -10.77 4.09
C ASP A 119 -10.96 -11.92 3.77
N VAL A 120 -9.70 -11.85 4.21
CA VAL A 120 -8.67 -12.82 3.87
C VAL A 120 -8.91 -14.19 4.53
N PRO A 121 -9.18 -14.30 5.85
CA PRO A 121 -9.40 -15.60 6.49
C PRO A 121 -10.59 -16.38 5.95
N SER A 122 -11.73 -15.72 5.73
CA SER A 122 -12.91 -16.38 5.14
C SER A 122 -12.82 -16.51 3.63
N GLY A 123 -12.10 -15.61 2.95
CA GLY A 123 -12.08 -15.50 1.50
C GLY A 123 -13.34 -14.89 0.90
N GLU A 124 -14.26 -14.39 1.74
CA GLU A 124 -15.54 -13.84 1.32
C GLU A 124 -15.42 -12.37 0.91
N ILE A 125 -16.26 -11.96 -0.04
CA ILE A 125 -16.38 -10.57 -0.44
C ILE A 125 -17.30 -9.85 0.55
N VAL A 126 -16.75 -8.89 1.30
CA VAL A 126 -17.48 -8.14 2.33
C VAL A 126 -18.04 -6.81 1.81
N ALA A 127 -17.50 -6.26 0.73
CA ALA A 127 -18.09 -5.11 0.03
C ALA A 127 -17.90 -5.23 -1.49
N ARG A 128 -18.88 -4.70 -2.24
CA ARG A 128 -18.96 -4.74 -3.71
C ARG A 128 -19.36 -3.35 -4.22
N GLY A 129 -19.28 -3.16 -5.53
CA GLY A 129 -19.74 -1.91 -6.14
C GLY A 129 -18.72 -0.77 -6.06
N LEU A 130 -17.50 -1.07 -5.58
CA LEU A 130 -16.49 -0.06 -5.27
C LEU A 130 -15.84 0.45 -6.55
N SER A 131 -15.55 1.75 -6.59
CA SER A 131 -14.90 2.39 -7.72
C SER A 131 -13.39 2.39 -7.57
N MET A 132 -12.75 1.41 -8.20
CA MET A 132 -11.31 1.18 -8.12
C MET A 132 -10.77 1.28 -6.67
N PRO A 133 -11.16 0.39 -5.76
CA PRO A 133 -10.79 0.48 -4.35
C PRO A 133 -9.28 0.29 -4.15
N HIS A 134 -8.64 1.14 -3.36
CA HIS A 134 -7.19 1.08 -3.07
C HIS A 134 -6.90 1.27 -1.58
N SER A 135 -5.69 0.85 -1.19
CA SER A 135 -5.05 1.14 0.09
C SER A 135 -5.98 0.97 1.30
N PRO A 136 -6.62 -0.20 1.48
CA PRO A 136 -7.48 -0.42 2.62
C PRO A 136 -6.63 -0.38 3.90
N ARG A 137 -7.15 0.22 4.97
CA ARG A 137 -6.42 0.36 6.24
C ARG A 137 -7.36 0.14 7.41
N TRP A 138 -6.92 -0.60 8.41
CA TRP A 138 -7.59 -0.62 9.70
C TRP A 138 -7.03 0.50 10.57
N HIS A 139 -7.86 1.46 10.98
CA HIS A 139 -7.44 2.56 11.85
C HIS A 139 -8.58 3.03 12.75
N ALA A 140 -8.28 3.21 14.04
CA ALA A 140 -9.24 3.65 15.06
C ALA A 140 -10.56 2.85 15.05
N GLY A 141 -10.46 1.52 14.94
CA GLY A 141 -11.61 0.60 14.97
C GLY A 141 -12.50 0.62 13.72
N ARG A 142 -12.03 1.24 12.62
CA ARG A 142 -12.75 1.32 11.35
C ARG A 142 -11.88 0.81 10.21
N LEU A 143 -12.53 0.22 9.21
CA LEU A 143 -11.92 -0.13 7.94
C LEU A 143 -12.07 1.06 6.98
N TRP A 144 -10.95 1.67 6.64
CA TRP A 144 -10.84 2.76 5.68
C TRP A 144 -10.47 2.22 4.31
N VAL A 145 -10.96 2.89 3.26
CA VAL A 145 -10.64 2.56 1.87
C VAL A 145 -10.62 3.84 1.03
N LEU A 146 -9.80 3.84 -0.01
CA LEU A 146 -9.83 4.87 -1.05
C LEU A 146 -10.69 4.37 -2.22
N GLU A 147 -11.73 5.11 -2.62
CA GLU A 147 -12.36 4.87 -3.93
C GLU A 147 -11.70 5.77 -4.97
N SER A 148 -10.62 5.28 -5.58
CA SER A 148 -9.79 6.06 -6.49
C SER A 148 -10.54 6.53 -7.73
N GLY A 149 -11.49 5.73 -8.21
CA GLY A 149 -12.35 6.09 -9.34
C GLY A 149 -13.33 7.23 -9.02
N ARG A 150 -13.58 7.51 -7.73
CA ARG A 150 -14.37 8.67 -7.26
C ARG A 150 -13.51 9.79 -6.68
N GLY A 151 -12.25 9.49 -6.35
CA GLY A 151 -11.35 10.37 -5.63
C GLY A 151 -11.85 10.63 -4.21
N THR A 152 -12.23 9.59 -3.47
CA THR A 152 -12.75 9.74 -2.09
C THR A 152 -11.95 8.94 -1.07
N LEU A 153 -11.98 9.42 0.17
CA LEU A 153 -11.68 8.66 1.38
C LEU A 153 -13.02 8.22 1.99
N ALA A 154 -13.16 6.93 2.27
CA ALA A 154 -14.38 6.36 2.82
C ALA A 154 -14.08 5.32 3.91
N THR A 155 -15.12 4.93 4.64
CA THR A 155 -15.08 3.75 5.51
C THR A 155 -16.05 2.68 5.03
N VAL A 156 -15.71 1.43 5.28
CA VAL A 156 -16.57 0.28 5.01
C VAL A 156 -16.92 -0.39 6.33
N ASP A 157 -18.20 -0.65 6.55
CA ASP A 157 -18.66 -1.55 7.61
C ASP A 157 -18.55 -2.99 7.10
N PRO A 158 -17.64 -3.83 7.61
CA PRO A 158 -17.42 -5.18 7.10
C PRO A 158 -18.59 -6.13 7.39
N ALA A 159 -19.48 -5.80 8.34
CA ALA A 159 -20.64 -6.64 8.64
C ALA A 159 -21.79 -6.43 7.64
N THR A 160 -21.93 -5.20 7.13
CA THR A 160 -23.04 -4.83 6.22
C THR A 160 -22.59 -4.58 4.79
N GLY A 161 -21.29 -4.41 4.57
CA GLY A 161 -20.70 -3.97 3.30
C GLY A 161 -20.99 -2.51 2.97
N ARG A 162 -21.61 -1.75 3.89
CA ARG A 162 -21.96 -0.35 3.65
C ARG A 162 -20.72 0.51 3.56
N LEU A 163 -20.62 1.29 2.50
CA LEU A 163 -19.60 2.31 2.31
C LEU A 163 -20.16 3.68 2.70
N ASP A 164 -19.44 4.38 3.58
CA ASP A 164 -19.75 5.72 4.04
C ASP A 164 -18.60 6.66 3.62
N THR A 165 -18.86 7.52 2.61
CA THR A 165 -17.88 8.52 2.13
C THR A 165 -17.63 9.58 3.19
N VAL A 166 -16.36 9.84 3.49
CA VAL A 166 -15.94 10.83 4.50
C VAL A 166 -15.50 12.13 3.84
N THR A 167 -14.72 12.05 2.76
CA THR A 167 -14.15 13.22 2.09
C THR A 167 -13.99 12.98 0.60
N GLU A 168 -14.37 13.97 -0.21
CA GLU A 168 -13.99 14.04 -1.63
C GLU A 168 -12.67 14.80 -1.79
N LEU A 169 -11.81 14.28 -2.67
CA LEU A 169 -10.48 14.80 -2.93
C LEU A 169 -10.32 15.12 -4.43
N PRO A 170 -9.46 16.09 -4.77
CA PRO A 170 -9.31 16.60 -6.14
C PRO A 170 -8.33 15.76 -6.99
N GLY A 171 -8.35 14.43 -6.90
CA GLY A 171 -7.42 13.58 -7.66
C GLY A 171 -7.67 12.09 -7.47
N PHE A 172 -6.95 11.27 -8.22
CA PHE A 172 -7.04 9.82 -8.11
C PHE A 172 -6.34 9.38 -6.81
N THR A 173 -7.12 8.92 -5.83
CA THR A 173 -6.60 8.63 -4.49
C THR A 173 -5.77 7.35 -4.49
N ARG A 174 -4.57 7.40 -3.93
CA ARG A 174 -3.68 6.25 -3.79
C ARG A 174 -2.67 6.45 -2.67
N GLY A 175 -2.43 5.42 -1.88
CA GLY A 175 -1.61 5.54 -0.66
C GLY A 175 -2.38 6.20 0.48
N LEU A 176 -2.36 5.54 1.63
CA LEU A 176 -3.09 5.98 2.82
C LEU A 176 -2.29 5.67 4.08
N ALA A 177 -2.01 6.71 4.86
CA ALA A 177 -1.40 6.58 6.17
C ALA A 177 -2.12 7.43 7.22
N PHE A 178 -1.94 7.09 8.50
CA PHE A 178 -2.61 7.77 9.61
C PHE A 178 -1.64 8.23 10.70
N ALA A 179 -1.74 9.51 11.08
CA ALA A 179 -1.07 10.05 12.27
C ALA A 179 -2.11 10.61 13.23
N GLY A 180 -2.45 9.83 14.27
CA GLY A 180 -3.50 10.20 15.22
C GLY A 180 -4.84 10.43 14.53
N PRO A 181 -5.45 11.65 14.64
CA PRO A 181 -6.73 11.97 14.03
C PRO A 181 -6.62 12.39 12.56
N TYR A 182 -5.45 12.32 11.93
CA TYR A 182 -5.25 12.74 10.54
C TYR A 182 -5.00 11.55 9.62
N ALA A 183 -5.68 11.54 8.48
CA ALA A 183 -5.35 10.71 7.33
C ALA A 183 -4.53 11.50 6.32
N PHE A 184 -3.46 10.90 5.81
CA PHE A 184 -2.67 11.40 4.70
C PHE A 184 -2.96 10.56 3.47
N VAL A 185 -3.51 11.21 2.44
CA VAL A 185 -3.96 10.57 1.20
C VAL A 185 -3.12 11.09 0.05
N GLY A 186 -2.45 10.19 -0.67
CA GLY A 186 -1.77 10.54 -1.90
C GLY A 186 -2.76 10.71 -3.04
N LEU A 187 -2.55 11.70 -3.89
CA LEU A 187 -3.31 11.93 -5.11
C LEU A 187 -2.39 11.85 -6.32
N SER A 188 -2.90 11.22 -7.38
CA SER A 188 -2.25 11.14 -8.68
C SER A 188 -3.05 11.90 -9.73
N GLN A 189 -2.33 12.53 -10.66
CA GLN A 189 -2.86 13.00 -11.92
C GLN A 189 -3.21 11.80 -12.80
N ILE A 190 -4.49 11.62 -13.10
CA ILE A 190 -4.91 10.68 -14.16
C ILE A 190 -4.95 11.42 -15.50
N ARG A 191 -4.12 10.96 -16.44
CA ARG A 191 -4.27 11.32 -17.86
C ARG A 191 -5.34 10.42 -18.47
N GLU A 192 -6.20 10.99 -19.32
CA GLU A 192 -7.20 10.23 -20.06
C GLU A 192 -6.50 9.28 -21.04
N THR A 193 -6.27 8.07 -20.56
CA THR A 193 -5.79 6.92 -21.32
C THR A 193 -6.81 5.79 -21.19
N ASN A 194 -6.72 4.75 -22.02
CA ASN A 194 -7.67 3.62 -22.06
C ASN A 194 -7.96 2.98 -20.68
N ILE A 195 -7.06 3.13 -19.70
CA ILE A 195 -7.22 2.57 -18.36
C ILE A 195 -8.11 3.44 -17.45
N PHE A 196 -8.11 4.76 -17.60
CA PHE A 196 -8.81 5.68 -16.68
C PHE A 196 -10.06 6.35 -17.26
N GLY A 197 -10.35 6.13 -18.55
CA GLY A 197 -11.61 6.60 -19.14
C GLY A 197 -12.85 5.94 -18.48
N GLY A 198 -13.91 6.73 -18.29
CA GLY A 198 -15.20 6.28 -17.75
C GLY A 198 -15.29 6.23 -16.22
N LEU A 199 -14.43 6.97 -15.51
CA LEU A 199 -14.46 7.03 -14.04
C LEU A 199 -15.30 8.23 -13.56
N PRO A 200 -16.09 8.08 -12.47
CA PRO A 200 -16.85 9.21 -11.90
C PRO A 200 -15.99 10.46 -11.62
N LEU A 201 -14.73 10.27 -11.22
CA LEU A 201 -13.78 11.35 -11.00
C LEU A 201 -13.52 12.18 -12.26
N THR A 202 -13.47 11.56 -13.44
CA THR A 202 -13.18 12.27 -14.69
C THR A 202 -14.31 13.20 -15.13
N GLU A 203 -15.54 12.91 -14.72
CA GLU A 203 -16.71 13.76 -14.97
C GLU A 203 -16.76 14.94 -13.98
N ARG A 204 -16.36 14.71 -12.73
CA ARG A 204 -16.41 15.70 -11.65
C ARG A 204 -15.27 16.72 -11.72
N LEU A 205 -14.06 16.31 -12.11
CA LEU A 205 -12.86 17.13 -12.04
C LEU A 205 -12.30 17.51 -13.41
N GLN A 206 -12.21 18.83 -13.63
CA GLN A 206 -11.51 19.41 -14.77
C GLN A 206 -9.99 19.25 -14.61
N GLU A 207 -9.47 19.61 -13.44
CA GLU A 207 -8.05 19.42 -13.08
C GLU A 207 -7.95 18.30 -12.03
N LYS A 208 -7.15 17.27 -12.33
CA LYS A 208 -6.79 16.24 -11.34
C LYS A 208 -5.45 16.63 -10.75
N LEU A 209 -5.38 16.79 -9.43
CA LEU A 209 -4.18 17.24 -8.74
C LEU A 209 -3.31 16.05 -8.31
N CYS A 210 -2.01 16.29 -8.24
CA CYS A 210 -1.03 15.37 -7.67
C CYS A 210 -0.47 15.94 -6.36
N GLY A 211 -0.20 15.09 -5.38
CA GLY A 211 0.40 15.49 -4.10
C GLY A 211 -0.27 14.83 -2.89
N LEU A 212 -0.04 15.36 -1.70
CA LEU A 212 -0.50 14.79 -0.43
C LEU A 212 -1.58 15.65 0.23
N TRP A 213 -2.70 15.04 0.61
CA TRP A 213 -3.80 15.72 1.30
C TRP A 213 -3.95 15.18 2.73
N ALA A 214 -3.99 16.07 3.71
CA ALA A 214 -4.27 15.76 5.10
C ALA A 214 -5.76 15.98 5.40
N VAL A 215 -6.45 14.95 5.88
CA VAL A 215 -7.87 14.99 6.27
C VAL A 215 -7.99 14.79 7.77
N ASP A 216 -8.70 15.68 8.46
CA ASP A 216 -9.04 15.52 9.88
C ASP A 216 -10.24 14.57 10.01
N LEU A 217 -9.99 13.36 10.54
CA LEU A 217 -10.97 12.28 10.64
C LEU A 217 -12.14 12.59 11.58
N ARG A 218 -12.01 13.57 12.47
CA ARG A 218 -13.08 13.97 13.39
C ARG A 218 -14.15 14.78 12.67
N THR A 219 -13.76 15.48 11.60
CA THR A 219 -14.63 16.42 10.89
C THR A 219 -14.86 16.07 9.43
N GLY A 220 -14.03 15.20 8.85
CA GLY A 220 -14.00 14.90 7.41
C GLY A 220 -13.46 16.04 6.55
N LYS A 221 -12.91 17.10 7.16
CA LYS A 221 -12.41 18.28 6.43
C LYS A 221 -10.92 18.14 6.10
N ILE A 222 -10.53 18.74 4.98
CA ILE A 222 -9.13 18.88 4.59
C ILE A 222 -8.46 19.86 5.58
N ALA A 223 -7.43 19.39 6.29
CA ALA A 223 -6.64 20.16 7.23
C ALA A 223 -5.48 20.91 6.52
N GLY A 224 -4.99 20.38 5.41
CA GLY A 224 -3.92 20.96 4.61
C GLY A 224 -3.53 20.04 3.45
N PHE A 225 -2.67 20.53 2.56
CA PHE A 225 -2.17 19.74 1.44
C PHE A 225 -0.77 20.19 1.00
N LEU A 226 -0.07 19.31 0.30
CA LEU A 226 1.16 19.56 -0.43
C LEU A 226 0.92 19.18 -1.89
N ARG A 227 0.82 20.15 -2.79
CA ARG A 227 0.62 19.92 -4.22
C ARG A 227 1.96 19.74 -4.91
N PHE A 228 2.04 18.76 -5.81
CA PHE A 228 3.18 18.59 -6.71
C PHE A 228 2.87 19.26 -8.05
N GLU A 229 3.75 20.17 -8.48
CA GLU A 229 3.60 20.95 -9.73
C GLU A 229 4.67 20.59 -10.78
N GLY A 230 5.63 19.75 -10.40
CA GLY A 230 6.77 19.37 -11.24
C GLY A 230 6.58 18.01 -11.93
N LEU A 231 7.69 17.26 -12.01
CA LEU A 231 7.77 15.99 -12.74
C LEU A 231 6.98 14.85 -12.07
N VAL A 232 6.76 14.92 -10.76
CA VAL A 232 6.03 13.89 -10.02
C VAL A 232 4.53 14.10 -10.21
N GLN A 233 3.91 13.21 -10.99
CA GLN A 233 2.49 13.28 -11.33
C GLN A 233 1.68 12.11 -10.76
N GLU A 234 2.35 11.10 -10.21
CA GLU A 234 1.70 9.94 -9.61
C GLU A 234 2.31 9.64 -8.24
N ILE A 235 1.45 9.35 -7.28
CA ILE A 235 1.82 8.78 -6.00
C ILE A 235 1.33 7.34 -5.99
N PHE A 236 2.21 6.45 -5.53
CA PHE A 236 1.92 5.02 -5.46
C PHE A 236 1.44 4.60 -4.08
N ASP A 237 2.14 5.04 -3.03
CA ASP A 237 1.80 4.77 -1.64
C ASP A 237 2.23 5.94 -0.75
N VAL A 238 1.68 5.99 0.46
CA VAL A 238 2.03 6.94 1.52
C VAL A 238 2.32 6.14 2.78
N GLN A 239 3.50 6.35 3.36
CA GLN A 239 3.93 5.73 4.61
C GLN A 239 4.37 6.82 5.59
N LEU A 240 4.16 6.56 6.88
CA LEU A 240 4.60 7.47 7.95
C LEU A 240 5.87 6.95 8.60
N LEU A 241 6.91 7.80 8.58
CA LEU A 241 8.16 7.55 9.27
C LEU A 241 8.20 8.34 10.57
N ARG A 242 8.75 7.74 11.63
CA ARG A 242 9.03 8.41 12.90
C ARG A 242 10.36 9.16 12.84
N ALA A 243 10.54 9.99 11.82
CA ALA A 243 11.74 10.78 11.55
C ALA A 243 11.33 12.11 10.90
N ARG A 244 12.10 13.17 11.12
CA ARG A 244 11.86 14.52 10.56
C ARG A 244 12.80 14.85 9.42
N TRP A 245 14.04 14.36 9.49
CA TRP A 245 15.07 14.50 8.47
C TRP A 245 15.75 13.14 8.22
N PRO A 246 15.02 12.16 7.66
CA PRO A 246 15.60 10.88 7.32
C PRO A 246 16.53 10.99 6.10
N GLU A 247 17.55 10.13 6.06
CA GLU A 247 18.37 9.86 4.88
C GLU A 247 18.17 8.40 4.45
N ILE A 248 18.19 8.11 3.15
CA ILE A 248 18.18 6.75 2.62
C ILE A 248 19.49 6.56 1.87
N ALA A 249 20.35 5.65 2.34
CA ALA A 249 21.63 5.42 1.69
C ALA A 249 21.44 4.68 0.37
N GLU A 250 22.18 5.12 -0.65
CA GLU A 250 22.24 4.42 -1.93
C GLU A 250 22.89 3.04 -1.76
N PRO A 251 22.42 1.99 -2.47
CA PRO A 251 22.91 0.62 -2.33
C PRO A 251 24.42 0.45 -2.52
N ASP A 252 25.04 1.28 -3.34
CA ASP A 252 26.47 1.27 -3.68
C ASP A 252 27.30 2.29 -2.89
N SER A 253 26.71 2.96 -1.90
CA SER A 253 27.41 3.98 -1.10
C SER A 253 28.41 3.39 -0.11
N ASP A 254 29.48 4.15 0.20
CA ASP A 254 30.45 3.83 1.26
C ASP A 254 29.77 3.62 2.64
N LEU A 255 28.63 4.28 2.85
CA LEU A 255 27.81 4.11 4.05
C LEU A 255 27.29 2.69 4.19
N VAL A 256 26.83 2.08 3.09
CA VAL A 256 26.38 0.69 3.09
C VAL A 256 27.58 -0.25 3.26
N ALA A 257 28.66 -0.01 2.52
CA ALA A 257 29.87 -0.83 2.58
C ALA A 257 30.52 -0.88 3.99
N GLY A 258 30.47 0.23 4.73
CA GLY A 258 31.05 0.36 6.07
C GLY A 258 30.09 0.06 7.23
N SER A 259 28.85 -0.36 6.96
CA SER A 259 27.83 -0.59 8.00
C SER A 259 27.51 -2.08 8.15
N PHE A 260 27.54 -2.56 9.39
CA PHE A 260 27.28 -3.96 9.73
C PHE A 260 26.11 -4.06 10.70
N ALA A 261 25.21 -5.02 10.45
CA ALA A 261 24.13 -5.36 11.36
C ALA A 261 24.37 -6.77 11.91
N LEU A 262 24.56 -6.87 13.23
CA LEU A 262 24.88 -8.10 13.93
C LEU A 262 23.81 -8.42 14.97
N PRO A 263 23.61 -9.71 15.34
CA PRO A 263 22.84 -10.08 16.52
C PRO A 263 23.38 -9.43 17.78
N GLN A 264 22.53 -9.24 18.79
CA GLN A 264 22.90 -8.52 20.02
C GLN A 264 24.05 -9.20 20.77
N GLU A 265 24.12 -10.53 20.73
CA GLU A 265 25.17 -11.33 21.36
C GLU A 265 26.53 -11.04 20.70
N ALA A 266 26.58 -11.03 19.37
CA ALA A 266 27.80 -10.71 18.62
C ALA A 266 28.19 -9.23 18.76
N LEU A 267 27.23 -8.31 18.85
CA LEU A 267 27.50 -6.89 19.13
C LEU A 267 28.21 -6.68 20.47
N ALA A 268 27.92 -7.49 21.49
CA ALA A 268 28.56 -7.40 22.80
C ALA A 268 30.06 -7.78 22.77
N GLU A 269 30.47 -8.56 21.76
CA GLU A 269 31.86 -8.95 21.53
C GLU A 269 32.63 -7.96 20.65
N VAL A 270 31.94 -7.00 20.02
CA VAL A 270 32.60 -5.96 19.21
C VAL A 270 33.45 -5.11 20.14
N GLY A 271 34.77 -5.32 20.06
CA GLY A 271 35.73 -4.53 20.82
C GLY A 271 35.52 -3.04 20.57
N VAL A 272 35.71 -2.23 21.61
CA VAL A 272 35.71 -0.77 21.49
C VAL A 272 36.98 -0.36 20.74
N GLY A 273 36.97 -0.55 19.42
CA GLY A 273 38.07 -0.13 18.56
C GLY A 273 38.20 1.38 18.64
N GLY A 274 39.35 1.85 19.14
CA GLY A 274 39.70 3.27 19.14
C GLY A 274 39.57 3.83 17.74
N ARG A 275 38.81 4.92 17.62
CA ARG A 275 38.98 5.84 16.51
C ARG A 275 40.21 6.69 16.74
#